data_AF-A0A9W9ZU21-F1
#
_entry.id   AF-A0A9W9ZU21-F1
#
_cell.length_a   1.000
_cell.length_b   1.000
_cell.length_c   1.000
_cell.angle_alpha   90.00
_cell.angle_beta   90.00
_cell.angle_gamma   90.00
#
_symmetry.space_group_name_H-M   'P 1'
#
loop_
_entity.id
_entity.type
_entity.pdbx_description
1 polymer ?
#
loop_
_entity_poly.entity_id
_entity_poly.type
_entity_poly.pdbx_seq_one_letter_code
_entity_poly.pdbx_strand_id
1 'polypeptide(L)' 'MATDVEQPSSMVYVQASELFPKKTLASEEDSAQVPFPELCGESVEYLERTSEAILALSNFRLLFALRIHL' A
#
# COMPACT_ATOMS: atom_id res chain seq x y z
N MET A 1 -32.42 39.10 9.80
CA MET A 1 -32.00 38.04 8.85
C MET A 1 -30.77 37.40 9.45
N ALA A 2 -30.93 36.37 10.27
CA ALA A 2 -29.80 35.68 10.89
C ALA A 2 -29.19 34.72 9.85
N THR A 3 -27.90 34.89 9.57
CA THR A 3 -27.13 34.02 8.69
C THR A 3 -26.87 32.70 9.42
N ASP A 4 -27.53 31.64 8.97
CA ASP A 4 -27.26 30.27 9.40
C ASP A 4 -25.86 29.87 8.88
N VAL A 5 -24.87 29.86 9.76
CA VAL A 5 -23.52 29.42 9.45
C VAL A 5 -23.50 27.92 9.71
N GLU A 6 -23.62 27.11 8.66
CA GLU A 6 -23.50 25.64 8.77
C GLU A 6 -22.18 25.31 9.46
N GLN A 7 -22.29 24.79 10.68
CA GLN A 7 -21.17 24.34 11.47
C GLN A 7 -20.59 23.09 10.78
N PRO A 8 -19.27 23.01 10.52
CA PRO A 8 -18.70 21.83 9.90
C PRO A 8 -19.01 20.60 10.77
N SER A 9 -19.56 19.56 10.15
CA SER A 9 -19.98 18.35 10.87
C SER A 9 -18.77 17.74 11.59
N SER A 10 -18.89 17.55 12.91
CA SER A 10 -17.82 17.01 13.76
C SER A 10 -17.55 15.50 13.55
N MET A 11 -18.14 14.90 12.51
CA MET A 11 -18.07 13.46 12.23
C MET A 11 -17.06 13.22 11.13
N VAL A 12 -15.94 12.61 11.49
CA VAL A 12 -14.91 12.19 10.54
C VAL A 12 -15.21 10.76 10.12
N TYR A 13 -15.44 10.54 8.83
CA TYR A 13 -15.46 9.20 8.25
C TYR A 13 -14.02 8.76 8.02
N VAL A 14 -13.61 7.71 8.72
CA VAL A 14 -12.29 7.07 8.54
C VAL A 14 -12.52 5.71 7.89
N GLN A 15 -11.81 5.41 6.80
CA GLN A 15 -11.86 4.05 6.26
C GLN A 15 -11.14 3.09 7.20
N ALA A 16 -11.64 1.85 7.31
CA ALA A 16 -10.97 0.83 8.14
C ALA A 16 -9.51 0.58 7.73
N SER A 17 -9.17 0.81 6.45
CA SER A 17 -7.81 0.77 5.91
C SER A 17 -6.90 1.89 6.41
N GLU A 18 -7.47 2.98 6.91
CA GLU A 18 -6.75 4.15 7.44
C GLU A 18 -6.60 4.09 8.96
N LEU A 19 -7.27 3.15 9.63
CA LEU A 19 -7.25 3.04 11.09
C LEU A 19 -5.89 2.60 11.65
N PHE A 20 -5.07 1.92 10.84
CA PHE A 20 -3.80 1.36 11.27
C PHE A 20 -2.65 1.89 10.40
N PRO A 21 -1.50 2.23 11.01
CA PRO A 21 -0.30 2.57 10.26
C PRO A 21 0.08 1.43 9.31
N LYS A 22 0.38 1.77 8.05
CA LYS A 22 1.00 0.81 7.12
C LYS A 22 2.36 0.41 7.67
N LYS A 23 2.67 -0.89 7.62
CA LYS A 23 4.03 -1.35 7.94
C LYS A 23 5.00 -0.79 6.91
N THR A 24 6.20 -0.44 7.39
CA THR A 24 7.29 -0.01 6.52
C THR A 24 7.70 -1.16 5.62
N LEU A 25 7.86 -0.87 4.32
CA LEU A 25 8.43 -1.82 3.38
C LEU A 25 9.85 -2.19 3.81
N ALA A 26 10.09 -3.47 4.05
CA ALA A 26 11.45 -4.00 4.15
C ALA A 26 11.93 -4.37 2.74
N SER A 27 12.97 -3.68 2.27
CA SER A 27 13.65 -4.02 1.03
C SER A 27 15.14 -3.71 1.16
N GLU A 28 15.97 -4.56 0.58
CA GLU A 28 17.44 -4.39 0.54
C GLU A 28 17.87 -3.26 -0.43
N GLU A 29 16.98 -2.82 -1.33
CA GLU A 29 17.23 -1.74 -2.29
C GLU A 29 16.31 -0.54 -2.00
N ASP A 30 16.89 0.62 -1.64
CA ASP A 30 16.14 1.86 -1.35
C ASP A 30 15.27 2.35 -2.52
N SER A 31 15.57 1.93 -3.75
CA SER A 31 14.81 2.25 -4.96
C SER A 31 13.80 1.19 -5.38
N ALA A 32 13.63 0.11 -4.60
CA ALA A 32 12.74 -0.97 -4.98
C ALA A 32 11.27 -0.49 -5.04
N GLN A 33 10.70 -0.51 -6.25
CA GLN A 33 9.30 -0.16 -6.46
C GLN A 33 8.43 -1.42 -6.48
N VAL A 34 7.27 -1.33 -5.83
CA VAL A 34 6.27 -2.40 -5.86
C VAL A 34 5.76 -2.60 -7.30
N PRO A 35 5.78 -3.83 -7.84
CA PRO A 35 5.46 -4.08 -9.25
C PRO A 35 3.95 -4.13 -9.55
N PHE A 36 3.08 -3.78 -8.59
CA PHE A 36 1.62 -3.75 -8.74
C PHE A 36 1.00 -2.63 -7.92
N PRO A 37 -0.17 -2.12 -8.33
CA PRO A 37 -0.93 -1.21 -7.48
C PRO A 37 -1.45 -1.94 -6.24
N GLU A 38 -1.21 -1.37 -5.07
CA GLU A 38 -1.80 -1.82 -3.81
C GLU A 38 -3.32 -1.61 -3.81
N LEU A 39 -4.07 -2.57 -3.28
CA LEU A 39 -5.50 -2.42 -2.98
C LEU A 39 -5.72 -1.57 -1.72
N CYS A 40 -6.97 -1.16 -1.48
CA CYS A 40 -7.32 -0.40 -0.27
C CYS A 40 -7.03 -1.24 0.99
N GLY A 41 -6.19 -0.71 1.89
CA GLY A 41 -5.72 -1.42 3.08
C GLY A 41 -4.62 -2.45 2.81
N GLU A 42 -4.17 -2.61 1.56
CA GLU A 42 -2.99 -3.41 1.25
C GLU A 42 -1.72 -2.57 1.48
N SER A 43 -0.70 -3.22 2.04
CA SER A 43 0.65 -2.69 2.17
C SER A 43 1.65 -3.80 1.92
N VAL A 44 2.62 -3.55 1.03
CA VAL A 44 3.76 -4.46 0.84
C VAL A 44 4.70 -4.38 2.03
N GLU A 45 4.93 -5.52 2.67
CA GLU A 45 5.80 -5.64 3.84
C GLU A 45 7.22 -6.05 3.44
N TYR A 46 7.35 -6.86 2.38
CA TYR A 46 8.65 -7.35 1.89
C TYR A 46 8.72 -7.28 0.38
N LEU A 47 9.83 -6.78 -0.15
CA LEU A 47 10.11 -6.75 -1.57
C LEU A 47 11.56 -7.12 -1.83
N GLU A 48 11.73 -8.21 -2.57
CA GLU A 48 13.02 -8.74 -2.99
C GLU A 48 13.08 -8.79 -4.51
N ARG A 49 14.24 -8.39 -5.03
CA ARG A 49 14.50 -8.39 -6.47
C ARG A 49 15.83 -9.07 -6.76
N THR A 50 15.80 -9.99 -7.70
CA THR A 50 16.99 -10.65 -8.25
C THR A 50 17.08 -10.33 -9.74
N SER A 51 18.16 -10.78 -10.40
CA SER A 51 18.30 -10.60 -11.86
C SER A 51 17.19 -11.32 -12.64
N GLU A 52 16.71 -12.43 -12.10
CA GLU A 52 15.76 -13.32 -12.78
C GLU A 52 14.33 -13.21 -12.24
N ALA A 53 14.12 -12.68 -11.04
CA ALA A 53 12.79 -12.70 -10.43
C ALA A 53 12.52 -11.53 -9.49
N ILE A 54 11.23 -11.28 -9.25
CA ILE A 54 10.73 -10.39 -8.21
C ILE A 54 9.84 -11.21 -7.26
N LEU A 55 10.06 -11.03 -5.96
CA LEU A 55 9.25 -11.58 -4.88
C LEU A 55 8.70 -10.42 -4.06
N ALA A 56 7.38 -10.33 -3.93
CA ALA A 56 6.74 -9.30 -3.12
C ALA A 56 5.68 -9.94 -2.22
N LEU A 57 5.70 -9.59 -0.94
CA LEU A 57 4.74 -10.04 0.06
C LEU A 57 4.03 -8.83 0.66
N SER A 58 2.71 -8.78 0.49
CA SER A 58 1.82 -7.86 1.19
C SER A 58 1.02 -8.57 2.26
N ASN A 59 0.29 -7.81 3.07
CA ASN A 59 -0.73 -8.32 3.98
C ASN A 59 -1.94 -8.99 3.28
N PHE A 60 -1.98 -8.99 1.94
CA PHE A 60 -3.08 -9.56 1.15
C PHE A 60 -2.62 -10.62 0.14
N ARG A 61 -1.45 -10.46 -0.49
CA ARG A 61 -0.98 -11.30 -1.59
C ARG A 61 0.51 -11.59 -1.52
N LEU A 62 0.85 -12.76 -2.07
CA LEU A 62 2.21 -13.11 -2.46
C LEU A 62 2.32 -13.02 -3.98
N LEU A 63 3.23 -12.20 -4.49
CA LEU A 63 3.59 -12.16 -5.90
C LEU A 63 4.97 -12.78 -6.11
N PHE A 64 5.06 -13.68 -7.10
CA PHE A 64 6.30 -14.17 -7.65
C PHE A 64 6.29 -13.99 -9.17
N ALA A 65 7.18 -13.16 -9.69
CA ALA A 65 7.30 -12.87 -11.12
C ALA A 65 8.69 -13.28 -11.62
N LEU A 66 8.74 -14.33 -12.45
CA LEU A 66 9.98 -14.81 -13.06
C LEU A 66 10.17 -14.20 -14.45
N ARG A 67 11.38 -13.73 -14.73
CA ARG A 67 11.82 -13.32 -16.04
C ARG A 67 12.14 -14.56 -16.87
N ILE A 68 11.32 -14.82 -17.88
CA ILE A 68 11.52 -15.93 -18.81
C ILE A 68 12.20 -15.37 -20.07
N HIS A 69 13.32 -15.98 -20.46
CA HIS A 69 14.02 -15.69 -21.71
C HIS A 69 13.54 -16.73 -22.74
N LEU A 70 12.70 -16.30 -23.70
CA LEU A 70 12.22 -17.12 -24.82
C LEU A 70 13.08 -16.90 -26.06
#